data_AF-A0A950ALK1-F1
#
_entry.id   AF-A0A950ALK1-F1
#
_cell.length_a   1.000
_cell.length_b   1.000
_cell.length_c   1.000
_cell.angle_alpha   90.00
_cell.angle_beta   90.00
_cell.angle_gamma   90.00
#
_symmetry.space_group_name_H-M   'P 1'
#
loop_
_entity.id
_entity.type
_entity.pdbx_description
1 polymer ?
#
loop_
_entity_poly.entity_id
_entity_poly.type
_entity_poly.pdbx_seq_one_letter_code
_entity_poly.pdbx_strand_id
1 'polypeptide(L)'
;MQKYVHASGLAQRRAEGQGNNFVVAELHGLLLMCCGNLMVVETPSWGEPEFCLNHGVATSLYYSDPDRNLVELQVDNFGNWDASTEFMRTSEDFRQNPAGGFFDPDRVLAAYKAGVTFEQLQKDTYAGKYPPSKPPNEHILARQ
;
A
#
# COMPACT_ATOMS: atom_id res chain seq x y z
N MET A 1 28.26 6.02 0.01
CA MET A 1 27.50 6.09 -1.26
C MET A 1 26.05 5.82 -0.90
N GLN A 2 25.14 6.70 -1.32
CA GLN A 2 23.86 7.08 -0.71
C GLN A 2 23.08 5.95 -0.03
N LYS A 3 23.09 5.96 1.31
CA LYS A 3 22.17 5.21 2.15
C LYS A 3 21.06 6.18 2.56
N TYR A 4 19.80 5.80 2.38
CA TYR A 4 18.59 6.51 2.77
C TYR A 4 18.11 7.58 1.78
N VAL A 5 16.96 7.31 1.16
CA VAL A 5 16.10 8.32 0.55
C VAL A 5 15.59 9.23 1.67
N HIS A 6 15.95 10.51 1.60
CA HIS A 6 15.46 11.54 2.50
C HIS A 6 14.07 11.97 2.03
N ALA A 7 13.04 11.19 2.38
CA ALA A 7 11.67 11.63 2.33
C ALA A 7 11.36 12.31 3.66
N SER A 8 11.38 13.65 3.66
CA SER A 8 11.13 14.45 4.86
C SER A 8 9.76 14.09 5.46
N GLY A 9 9.74 13.47 6.64
CA GLY A 9 8.52 13.10 7.39
C GLY A 9 8.22 11.60 7.48
N LEU A 10 8.96 10.73 6.80
CA LEU A 10 8.75 9.28 6.87
C LEU A 10 9.52 8.63 8.02
N ALA A 11 8.81 7.93 8.91
CA ALA A 11 9.41 7.01 9.85
C ALA A 11 9.74 5.69 9.12
N GLN A 12 10.96 5.57 8.60
CA GLN A 12 11.45 4.34 7.99
C GLN A 12 11.71 3.29 9.08
N ARG A 13 11.15 2.09 8.96
CA ARG A 13 11.54 0.94 9.79
C ARG A 13 11.96 -0.22 8.89
N ARG A 14 13.05 -0.88 9.23
CA ARG A 14 13.37 -2.18 8.64
C ARG A 14 12.36 -3.17 9.20
N ALA A 15 11.59 -3.85 8.36
CA ALA A 15 10.70 -4.89 8.82
C ALA A 15 11.54 -6.03 9.42
N GLU A 16 11.27 -6.38 10.68
CA GLU A 16 11.91 -7.52 11.34
C GLU A 16 11.27 -8.82 10.82
N GLY A 17 12.07 -9.76 10.31
CA GLY A 17 11.61 -11.08 9.87
C GLY A 17 11.43 -11.27 8.35
N GLN A 18 11.48 -10.21 7.55
CA GLN A 18 11.51 -10.29 6.08
C GLN A 18 12.95 -10.27 5.55
N GLY A 19 13.19 -10.88 4.38
CA GLY A 19 14.52 -11.03 3.80
C GLY A 19 15.28 -9.70 3.67
N ASN A 20 16.61 -9.77 3.52
CA ASN A 20 17.54 -8.61 3.56
C ASN A 20 17.24 -7.45 2.57
N ASN A 21 16.22 -7.55 1.71
CA ASN A 21 15.92 -6.62 0.63
C ASN A 21 14.47 -6.09 0.69
N PHE A 22 13.85 -6.02 1.88
CA PHE A 22 12.50 -5.48 2.07
C PHE A 22 12.50 -4.30 3.04
N VAL A 23 11.88 -3.19 2.65
CA VAL A 23 11.82 -1.94 3.43
C VAL A 23 10.38 -1.47 3.52
N VAL A 24 9.89 -1.22 4.74
CA VAL A 24 8.56 -0.66 4.97
C VAL A 24 8.70 0.79 5.41
N ALA A 25 8.03 1.69 4.71
CA ALA A 25 7.82 3.05 5.15
C ALA A 25 6.34 3.24 5.49
N GLU A 26 6.09 3.53 6.76
CA GLU A 26 4.75 3.86 7.24
C GLU A 26 4.54 5.37 7.18
N LEU A 27 3.54 5.78 6.39
CA LEU A 27 3.13 7.17 6.28
C LEU A 27 2.20 7.52 7.46
N HIS A 28 2.78 7.84 8.63
CA HIS A 28 1.99 8.29 9.78
C HIS A 28 1.30 9.63 9.49
N GLY A 29 -0.03 9.62 9.36
CA GLY A 29 -0.87 10.81 9.54
C GLY A 29 -0.69 11.95 8.52
N LEU A 30 0.01 11.76 7.41
CA LEU A 30 0.11 12.76 6.37
C LEU A 30 0.05 12.10 4.99
N LEU A 31 -1.02 12.46 4.29
CA LEU A 31 -1.07 12.53 2.82
C LEU A 31 -1.40 11.26 2.02
N LEU A 32 -2.50 10.56 2.37
CA LEU A 32 -3.40 10.05 1.31
C LEU A 32 -4.33 11.13 0.74
N MET A 33 -4.23 12.35 1.29
CA MET A 33 -4.88 13.57 0.83
C MET A 33 -3.89 14.72 0.88
N CYS A 34 -3.20 14.98 -0.24
CA CYS A 34 -2.81 16.35 -0.53
C CYS A 34 -4.02 16.95 -1.24
N CYS A 35 -4.78 17.78 -0.53
CA CYS A 35 -5.79 18.68 -1.10
C CYS A 35 -6.52 18.14 -2.34
N GLY A 36 -7.39 17.13 -2.18
CA GLY A 36 -8.29 16.69 -3.26
C GLY A 36 -7.72 15.70 -4.29
N ASN A 37 -6.55 15.10 -4.05
CA ASN A 37 -6.07 13.95 -4.82
C ASN A 37 -5.81 12.75 -3.90
N LEU A 38 -6.49 11.62 -4.18
CA LEU A 38 -6.03 10.29 -3.78
C LEU A 38 -4.58 10.12 -4.25
N MET A 39 -3.73 9.49 -3.44
CA MET A 39 -2.30 9.30 -3.74
C MET A 39 -2.05 8.87 -5.19
N VAL A 40 -1.65 9.84 -6.00
CA VAL A 40 -0.37 9.71 -6.68
C VAL A 40 0.61 10.15 -5.60
N VAL A 41 1.22 9.20 -4.86
CA VAL A 41 2.56 9.50 -4.32
C VAL A 41 3.30 10.00 -5.55
N GLU A 42 3.87 11.22 -5.54
CA GLU A 42 4.73 11.63 -6.66
C GLU A 42 5.60 10.43 -6.98
N THR A 43 5.40 9.84 -8.17
CA THR A 43 5.94 8.52 -8.47
C THR A 43 7.41 8.61 -8.10
N PRO A 44 7.91 7.78 -7.16
CA PRO A 44 9.31 7.82 -6.82
C PRO A 44 10.08 7.79 -8.14
N SER A 45 11.25 8.41 -8.22
CA SER A 45 12.05 8.41 -9.45
C SER A 45 12.38 7.00 -9.98
N TRP A 46 12.02 5.96 -9.23
CA TRP A 46 12.09 4.53 -9.53
C TRP A 46 11.00 4.03 -10.48
N GLY A 47 9.93 4.80 -10.70
CA GLY A 47 8.85 4.48 -11.64
C GLY A 47 7.55 4.09 -10.97
N GLU A 48 6.77 3.24 -11.65
CA GLU A 48 5.49 2.72 -11.20
C GLU A 48 5.65 1.58 -10.19
N PRO A 49 4.65 1.33 -9.31
CA PRO A 49 4.70 0.20 -8.40
C PRO A 49 4.70 -1.13 -9.17
N GLU A 50 5.46 -2.10 -8.65
CA GLU A 50 5.46 -3.50 -9.11
C GLU A 50 4.09 -4.13 -8.90
N PHE A 51 3.44 -3.81 -7.78
CA PHE A 51 2.06 -4.19 -7.47
C PHE A 51 1.50 -3.33 -6.33
N CYS A 52 0.17 -3.29 -6.25
CA CYS A 52 -0.55 -2.63 -5.16
C CYS A 52 -1.51 -3.63 -4.52
N LEU A 53 -1.63 -3.56 -3.21
CA LEU A 53 -2.36 -4.54 -2.40
C LEU A 53 -3.07 -3.83 -1.26
N ASN A 54 -4.35 -4.13 -1.06
CA ASN A 54 -5.06 -3.73 0.13
C ASN A 54 -5.22 -4.95 1.03
N HIS A 55 -4.52 -4.96 2.17
CA HIS A 55 -4.54 -6.01 3.19
C HIS A 55 -5.78 -5.98 4.09
N GLY A 56 -6.71 -5.06 3.84
CA GLY A 56 -7.88 -4.79 4.68
C GLY A 56 -7.52 -3.88 5.85
N VAL A 57 -6.47 -4.22 6.60
CA VAL A 57 -5.94 -3.36 7.67
C VAL A 57 -5.13 -2.18 7.15
N ALA A 58 -4.42 -2.36 6.04
CA ALA A 58 -3.56 -1.35 5.42
C ALA A 58 -3.64 -1.42 3.90
N THR A 59 -3.43 -0.28 3.24
CA THR A 59 -3.28 -0.18 1.78
C THR A 59 -1.82 0.10 1.45
N SER A 60 -1.24 -0.73 0.58
CA SER A 60 0.20 -0.77 0.30
C SER A 60 0.51 -0.70 -1.19
N LEU A 61 1.55 0.06 -1.53
CA LEU A 61 2.16 0.13 -2.86
C LEU A 61 3.60 -0.38 -2.78
N TYR A 62 3.96 -1.32 -3.65
CA TYR A 62 5.27 -1.97 -3.65
C TYR A 62 6.11 -1.53 -4.84
N TYR A 63 7.31 -1.02 -4.59
CA TYR A 63 8.25 -0.54 -5.62
C TYR A 63 9.54 -1.33 -5.58
N SER A 64 10.17 -1.53 -6.75
CA SER A 64 11.59 -1.91 -6.80
C SER A 64 12.45 -0.65 -6.81
N ASP A 65 13.33 -0.50 -5.82
CA ASP A 65 14.33 0.56 -5.89
C ASP A 65 15.48 0.18 -6.87
N PRO A 66 16.37 1.11 -7.25
CA PRO A 66 17.49 0.85 -8.17
C PRO A 66 18.50 -0.18 -7.66
N ASP A 67 18.56 -0.39 -6.34
CA ASP A 67 19.38 -1.42 -5.69
C ASP A 67 18.66 -2.77 -5.63
N ARG A 68 17.47 -2.85 -6.25
CA ARG A 68 16.57 -4.01 -6.31
C ARG A 68 16.01 -4.39 -4.96
N ASN A 69 15.91 -3.49 -3.99
CA ASN A 69 15.09 -3.68 -2.79
C ASN A 69 13.61 -3.56 -3.16
N LEU A 70 12.77 -4.34 -2.47
CA LEU A 70 11.33 -4.18 -2.53
C LEU A 70 10.93 -3.22 -1.40
N VAL A 71 10.38 -2.08 -1.78
CA VAL A 71 9.98 -1.02 -0.87
C VAL A 71 8.47 -0.97 -0.81
N GLU A 72 7.92 -1.19 0.39
CA GLU A 72 6.51 -1.02 0.68
C GLU A 72 6.26 0.39 1.22
N LEU A 73 5.38 1.12 0.53
CA LEU A 73 4.75 2.32 1.06
C LEU A 73 3.35 1.94 1.50
N GLN A 74 3.05 2.09 2.78
CA GLN A 74 1.74 1.71 3.31
C GLN A 74 1.06 2.81 4.13
N VAL A 75 -0.27 2.75 4.16
CA VAL A 75 -1.12 3.54 5.04
C VAL A 75 -2.09 2.64 5.78
N ASP A 76 -2.34 2.96 7.04
CA ASP A 76 -3.39 2.34 7.84
C ASP A 76 -4.78 2.73 7.32
N ASN A 77 -5.66 1.75 7.13
CA ASN A 77 -6.99 2.00 6.58
C ASN A 77 -7.97 2.63 7.59
N PHE A 78 -7.72 2.52 8.89
CA PHE A 78 -8.64 3.00 9.92
C PHE A 78 -8.22 4.36 10.50
N GLY A 79 -6.97 4.78 10.29
CA GLY A 79 -6.37 5.96 10.91
C GLY A 79 -6.28 5.86 12.44
N ASN A 80 -6.61 4.69 13.01
CA ASN A 80 -6.71 4.43 14.43
C ASN A 80 -6.27 2.99 14.70
N TRP A 81 -5.18 2.87 15.44
CA TRP A 81 -4.53 1.60 15.73
C TRP A 81 -5.39 0.64 16.54
N ASP A 82 -6.27 1.15 17.41
CA ASP A 82 -7.21 0.33 18.17
C ASP A 82 -8.25 -0.30 17.24
N ALA A 83 -8.76 0.48 16.28
CA ALA A 83 -9.71 0.00 15.27
C ALA A 83 -9.06 -1.02 14.32
N SER A 84 -7.82 -0.78 13.91
CA SER A 84 -7.03 -1.74 13.11
C SER A 84 -6.81 -3.05 13.87
N THR A 85 -6.46 -2.96 15.15
CA THR A 85 -6.28 -4.13 16.03
C THR A 85 -7.59 -4.90 16.20
N GLU A 86 -8.71 -4.20 16.40
CA GLU A 86 -10.03 -4.82 16.51
C GLU A 86 -10.45 -5.50 15.21
N PHE A 87 -10.22 -4.87 14.06
CA PHE A 87 -10.49 -5.44 12.75
C PHE A 87 -9.70 -6.73 12.54
N MET A 88 -8.38 -6.72 12.79
CA MET A 88 -7.56 -7.92 12.67
C MET A 88 -8.02 -9.06 13.59
N ARG A 89 -8.55 -8.74 14.77
CA ARG A 89 -9.00 -9.74 15.75
C ARG A 89 -10.38 -10.32 15.45
N THR A 90 -11.28 -9.51 14.90
CA THR A 90 -12.72 -9.85 14.84
C THR A 90 -13.28 -10.02 13.44
N SER A 91 -12.60 -9.51 12.40
CA SER A 91 -13.09 -9.56 11.03
C SER A 91 -12.99 -10.96 10.44
N GLU A 92 -14.13 -11.52 10.05
CA GLU A 92 -14.19 -12.78 9.30
C GLU A 92 -13.57 -12.62 7.92
N ASP A 93 -13.79 -11.48 7.26
CA ASP A 93 -13.21 -11.21 5.93
C ASP A 93 -11.69 -11.16 5.98
N PHE A 94 -11.11 -10.59 7.04
CA PHE A 94 -9.67 -10.60 7.26
C PHE A 94 -9.14 -12.01 7.56
N ARG A 95 -9.89 -12.78 8.35
CA ARG A 95 -9.52 -14.16 8.66
C ARG A 95 -9.51 -15.07 7.42
N GLN A 96 -10.41 -14.82 6.47
CA GLN A 96 -10.51 -15.58 5.22
C GLN A 96 -9.49 -15.13 4.17
N ASN A 97 -9.17 -13.84 4.12
CA ASN A 97 -8.23 -13.28 3.15
C ASN A 97 -7.25 -12.28 3.78
N PRO A 98 -6.32 -12.72 4.64
CA PRO A 98 -5.38 -11.81 5.31
C PRO A 98 -4.37 -11.18 4.34
N ALA A 99 -4.14 -11.81 3.17
CA ALA A 99 -3.30 -11.26 2.12
C ALA A 99 -3.98 -10.10 1.37
N GLY A 100 -5.31 -10.06 1.38
CA GLY A 100 -6.07 -8.96 0.80
C GLY A 100 -6.25 -9.00 -0.72
N GLY A 101 -6.55 -7.83 -1.29
CA GLY A 101 -6.97 -7.68 -2.68
C GLY A 101 -5.98 -6.85 -3.50
N PHE A 102 -5.50 -7.41 -4.62
CA PHE A 102 -4.69 -6.65 -5.57
C PHE A 102 -5.53 -5.59 -6.26
N PHE A 103 -4.93 -4.41 -6.49
CA PHE A 103 -5.60 -3.35 -7.22
C PHE A 103 -4.70 -2.60 -8.20
N ASP A 104 -5.34 -1.92 -9.15
CA ASP A 104 -4.72 -0.98 -10.08
C ASP A 104 -4.85 0.46 -9.53
N PRO A 105 -3.75 1.15 -9.20
CA PRO A 105 -3.81 2.47 -8.59
C PRO A 105 -4.47 3.51 -9.50
N ASP A 106 -4.31 3.38 -10.83
CA ASP A 106 -4.93 4.31 -11.79
C ASP A 106 -6.44 4.16 -11.84
N ARG A 107 -6.94 2.92 -11.71
CA ARG A 107 -8.39 2.65 -11.67
C ARG A 107 -9.02 3.18 -10.38
N VAL A 108 -8.34 3.01 -9.25
CA VAL A 108 -8.78 3.55 -7.95
C VAL A 108 -8.77 5.08 -7.99
N LEU A 109 -7.75 5.69 -8.57
CA LEU A 109 -7.68 7.14 -8.78
C LEU A 109 -8.82 7.65 -9.66
N ALA A 110 -9.12 6.96 -10.76
CA ALA A 110 -10.25 7.30 -11.62
C ALA A 110 -11.59 7.23 -10.87
N ALA A 111 -11.80 6.19 -10.05
CA ALA A 111 -12.99 6.04 -9.22
C ALA A 111 -13.11 7.14 -8.16
N TYR A 112 -12.00 7.49 -7.51
CA TYR A 112 -11.97 8.62 -6.59
C TYR A 112 -12.34 9.94 -7.27
N LYS A 113 -11.74 10.24 -8.43
CA LYS A 113 -12.06 11.44 -9.22
C LYS A 113 -13.51 11.46 -9.70
N ALA A 114 -14.15 10.30 -9.85
CA ALA A 114 -15.56 10.15 -10.15
C ALA A 114 -16.48 10.31 -8.91
N GLY A 115 -15.92 10.57 -7.72
CA GLY A 115 -16.65 10.85 -6.48
C GLY A 115 -16.84 9.66 -5.55
N VAL A 116 -16.18 8.53 -5.80
CA VAL A 116 -16.23 7.40 -4.86
C VAL A 116 -15.49 7.77 -3.57
N THR A 117 -16.17 7.61 -2.44
CA THR A 117 -15.63 7.93 -1.11
C THR A 117 -14.44 7.03 -0.77
N PHE A 118 -13.53 7.53 0.07
CA PHE A 118 -12.38 6.77 0.53
C PHE A 118 -12.77 5.43 1.21
N GLU A 119 -13.75 5.44 2.11
CA GLU A 119 -14.24 4.23 2.78
C GLU A 119 -14.74 3.17 1.77
N GLN A 120 -15.44 3.61 0.73
CA GLN A 120 -15.89 2.70 -0.33
C GLN A 120 -14.73 2.18 -1.18
N LEU A 121 -13.73 3.01 -1.48
CA LEU A 121 -12.52 2.56 -2.20
C LEU A 121 -11.75 1.52 -1.41
N GLN A 122 -11.67 1.64 -0.09
CA GLN A 122 -11.03 0.63 0.77
C GLN A 122 -11.76 -0.71 0.68
N LYS A 123 -13.09 -0.72 0.80
CA LYS A 123 -13.90 -1.94 0.67
C LYS A 123 -13.79 -2.53 -0.73
N ASP A 124 -13.89 -1.69 -1.75
CA ASP A 124 -13.85 -2.10 -3.16
C ASP A 124 -12.48 -2.68 -3.56
N THR A 125 -11.38 -2.07 -3.12
CA THR A 125 -10.02 -2.57 -3.43
C THR A 125 -9.72 -3.87 -2.69
N TYR A 126 -10.11 -3.97 -1.41
CA TYR A 126 -10.00 -5.21 -0.65
C TYR A 126 -10.81 -6.35 -1.29
N ALA A 127 -12.00 -6.04 -1.82
CA ALA A 127 -12.84 -6.99 -2.55
C ALA A 127 -12.39 -7.26 -4.00
N GLY A 128 -11.29 -6.63 -4.47
CA GLY A 128 -10.73 -6.89 -5.81
C GLY A 128 -11.51 -6.25 -6.97
N LYS A 129 -12.32 -5.21 -6.72
CA LYS A 129 -13.14 -4.54 -7.75
C LYS A 129 -12.31 -3.80 -8.80
N TYR A 130 -11.07 -3.42 -8.47
CA TYR A 130 -10.18 -2.68 -9.35
C TYR A 130 -8.95 -3.52 -9.70
N PRO A 131 -9.08 -4.69 -10.35
CA PRO A 131 -7.96 -5.61 -10.52
C PRO A 131 -6.83 -4.98 -11.35
N PRO A 132 -5.57 -5.35 -11.08
CA PRO A 132 -4.42 -4.84 -11.84
C PRO A 132 -4.54 -5.20 -13.32
N SER A 133 -4.06 -4.31 -14.19
CA SER A 133 -4.07 -4.53 -15.64
C SER A 133 -3.22 -5.73 -16.09
N LYS A 134 -2.23 -6.13 -15.28
CA LYS A 134 -1.39 -7.31 -15.44
C LYS A 134 -1.28 -8.06 -14.12
N PRO A 135 -1.18 -9.39 -14.12
CA PRO A 135 -0.91 -10.11 -12.88
C PRO A 135 0.45 -9.68 -12.30
N PRO A 136 0.58 -9.57 -10.97
CA PRO A 136 1.86 -9.27 -10.33
C PRO A 136 2.91 -10.31 -10.67
N ASN A 137 4.18 -9.88 -10.74
CA ASN A 137 5.29 -10.79 -10.97
C ASN A 137 5.51 -11.71 -9.75
N GLU A 138 5.39 -13.02 -9.95
CA GLU A 138 5.53 -14.03 -8.89
C GLU A 138 6.87 -13.97 -8.16
N HIS A 139 7.95 -13.63 -8.85
CA HIS A 139 9.28 -13.49 -8.26
C HIS A 139 9.40 -12.26 -7.36
N ILE A 140 8.58 -11.23 -7.59
CA ILE A 140 8.52 -10.04 -6.74
C ILE A 140 7.58 -10.31 -5.56
N LEU A 141 6.44 -10.98 -5.79
CA LEU A 141 5.52 -11.37 -4.71
C LEU A 141 6.20 -12.26 -3.66
N ALA A 142 7.06 -13.19 -4.07
CA ALA A 142 7.79 -14.08 -3.16
C ALA A 142 8.79 -13.37 -2.22
N ARG A 143 8.90 -12.04 -2.31
CA ARG A 143 9.84 -11.21 -1.52
C ARG A 143 9.14 -10.33 -0.47
N GLN A 144 7.82 -10.29 -0.49
CA GLN A 144 6.96 -9.70 0.54
C GLN A 144 6.89 -10.65 1.74
#